data_AF-W2JBJ4-F1
#
_entry.id   AF-W2JBJ4-F1
#
_cell.length_a   1.000
_cell.length_b   1.000
_cell.length_c   1.000
_cell.angle_alpha   90.00
_cell.angle_beta   90.00
_cell.angle_gamma   90.00
#
_symmetry.space_group_name_H-M   'P 1'
#
loop_
_entity.id
_entity.type
_entity.pdbx_description
1 polymer ?
#
loop_
_entity_poly.entity_id
_entity_poly.type
_entity_poly.pdbx_seq_one_letter_code
_entity_poly.pdbx_strand_id
1 'polypeptide(L)'
;LDPEGVIRYRLYREHCVQYEGCYVKDLSLLDRDIAQTIIVDNSPMAYAFHPRNAIGCSSFYDDPNDRELDSIARFLTKCQDVEDVRNHLQMWNANY
;
A
#
# COMPACT_ATOMS: atom_id res chain seq x y z
N LEU A 1 11.46 -12.99 5.47
CA LEU A 1 10.50 -11.90 5.25
C LEU A 1 9.86 -11.43 6.55
N ASP A 2 9.39 -12.31 7.43
CA ASP A 2 8.71 -11.91 8.67
C ASP A 2 9.22 -12.70 9.89
N PRO A 3 10.38 -12.34 10.47
CA PRO A 3 10.95 -13.04 11.61
C PRO A 3 10.15 -12.84 12.91
N GLU A 4 9.48 -11.69 13.05
CA GLU A 4 8.71 -11.32 14.24
C GLU A 4 7.22 -11.72 14.17
N GLY A 5 6.76 -12.27 13.03
CA GLY A 5 5.39 -12.75 12.87
C GLY A 5 4.33 -11.64 12.82
N VAL A 6 4.68 -10.45 12.30
CA VAL A 6 3.77 -9.30 12.26
C VAL A 6 2.74 -9.37 11.11
N ILE A 7 2.96 -10.25 10.13
CA ILE A 7 2.05 -10.44 8.98
C ILE A 7 0.89 -11.37 9.38
N ARG A 8 -0.33 -10.82 9.46
CA ARG A 8 -1.53 -11.59 9.84
C ARG A 8 -2.06 -12.52 8.74
N TYR A 9 -1.97 -12.09 7.47
CA TYR A 9 -2.50 -12.82 6.32
C TYR A 9 -1.55 -12.72 5.14
N ARG A 10 -1.51 -13.78 4.32
CA ARG A 10 -0.72 -13.81 3.07
C ARG A 10 -1.69 -14.02 1.91
N LEU A 11 -1.71 -13.07 1.00
CA LEU A 11 -2.46 -13.12 -0.24
C LEU A 11 -1.49 -13.20 -1.40
N TYR A 12 -1.91 -13.88 -2.45
CA TYR A 12 -1.09 -14.25 -3.60
C TYR A 12 -1.82 -13.94 -4.92
N ARG A 13 -1.20 -14.28 -6.05
CA ARG A 13 -1.68 -13.91 -7.39
C ARG A 13 -3.09 -14.41 -7.68
N GLU A 14 -3.47 -15.58 -7.18
CA GLU A 14 -4.80 -16.18 -7.30
C GLU A 14 -5.90 -15.39 -6.55
N HIS A 15 -5.51 -14.48 -5.65
CA HIS A 15 -6.44 -13.59 -4.94
C HIS A 15 -6.60 -12.24 -5.65
N CYS A 16 -5.86 -11.96 -6.73
CA CYS A 16 -6.00 -10.74 -7.51
C CYS A 16 -7.13 -10.87 -8.54
N VAL A 17 -7.75 -9.73 -8.87
CA VAL A 17 -8.69 -9.61 -9.99
C VAL A 17 -7.89 -9.42 -11.28
N GLN A 18 -8.22 -10.18 -12.33
CA GLN A 18 -7.71 -9.91 -13.66
C GLN A 18 -8.52 -8.77 -14.31
N TYR A 19 -7.86 -7.66 -14.60
CA TYR A 19 -8.46 -6.50 -15.25
C TYR A 19 -7.51 -5.97 -16.31
N GLU A 20 -7.98 -5.87 -17.56
CA GLU A 20 -7.19 -5.41 -18.71
C GLU A 20 -5.82 -6.13 -18.86
N GLY A 21 -5.80 -7.44 -18.60
CA GLY A 21 -4.57 -8.26 -18.69
C GLY A 21 -3.60 -8.07 -17.51
N CYS A 22 -3.96 -7.27 -16.52
CA CYS A 22 -3.15 -7.01 -15.33
C CYS A 22 -3.77 -7.65 -14.08
N TYR A 23 -2.95 -7.85 -13.04
CA TYR A 23 -3.41 -8.31 -11.73
C TYR A 23 -3.64 -7.11 -10.82
N VAL A 24 -4.92 -6.84 -10.51
CA VAL A 24 -5.34 -5.75 -9.62
C VAL A 24 -5.69 -6.35 -8.26
N LYS A 25 -5.19 -5.71 -7.20
CA LYS A 25 -5.48 -6.04 -5.80
C LYS A 25 -6.70 -5.24 -5.36
N ASP A 26 -7.89 -5.77 -5.62
CA ASP A 26 -9.14 -5.12 -5.26
C ASP A 26 -9.35 -5.16 -3.74
N LEU A 27 -9.14 -4.01 -3.09
CA LEU A 27 -9.26 -3.87 -1.64
C LEU A 27 -10.68 -4.09 -1.12
N SER A 28 -11.70 -3.95 -1.98
CA SER A 28 -13.10 -4.20 -1.59
C SER A 28 -13.37 -5.67 -1.24
N LEU A 29 -12.48 -6.58 -1.68
CA LEU A 29 -12.58 -8.01 -1.41
C LEU A 29 -11.95 -8.43 -0.07
N LEU A 30 -11.33 -7.50 0.66
CA LEU A 30 -10.65 -7.79 1.93
C LEU A 30 -11.59 -7.90 3.14
N ASP A 31 -12.86 -7.54 2.98
CA ASP A 31 -13.83 -7.42 4.09
C ASP A 31 -13.29 -6.52 5.22
N ARG A 32 -12.73 -5.37 4.80
CA ARG A 32 -12.19 -4.31 5.67
C ARG A 32 -12.80 -2.98 5.27
N ASP A 33 -12.92 -2.08 6.24
CA ASP A 33 -13.32 -0.71 5.94
C ASP A 33 -12.26 -0.03 5.06
N ILE A 34 -12.67 0.39 3.88
CA ILE A 34 -11.82 1.10 2.91
C ILE A 34 -11.34 2.43 3.48
N ALA A 35 -12.11 3.09 4.36
CA ALA A 35 -11.65 4.31 5.03
C ALA A 35 -10.45 4.06 5.96
N GLN A 36 -10.20 2.81 6.35
CA GLN A 36 -9.14 2.39 7.26
C GLN A 36 -8.12 1.45 6.61
N THR A 37 -8.12 1.35 5.28
CA THR A 37 -7.25 0.42 4.53
C THR A 37 -6.27 1.18 3.64
N ILE A 38 -5.00 0.83 3.70
CA ILE A 38 -3.92 1.40 2.88
C ILE A 38 -3.25 0.27 2.09
N ILE A 39 -2.90 0.53 0.84
CA ILE A 39 -2.03 -0.33 0.03
C ILE A 39 -0.72 0.40 -0.28
N VAL A 40 0.41 -0.31 -0.14
CA VAL A 40 1.72 0.16 -0.59
C VAL A 40 2.14 -0.74 -1.73
N ASP A 41 2.40 -0.16 -2.90
CA ASP A 41 2.79 -0.92 -4.09
C ASP A 41 3.61 -0.05 -5.04
N ASN A 42 4.53 -0.67 -5.78
CA ASN A 42 5.35 0.00 -6.77
C ASN A 42 4.73 0.01 -8.17
N SER A 43 3.58 -0.65 -8.38
CA SER A 43 2.84 -0.65 -9.63
C SER A 43 1.50 0.06 -9.50
N PRO A 44 1.28 1.20 -10.20
CA PRO A 44 -0.01 1.87 -10.22
C PRO A 44 -1.19 1.01 -10.63
N MET A 45 -0.94 0.00 -11.46
CA MET A 45 -1.98 -0.92 -11.91
C MET A 45 -2.44 -1.86 -10.78
N ALA A 46 -1.58 -2.19 -9.82
CA ALA A 46 -1.93 -3.09 -8.71
C ALA A 46 -3.04 -2.51 -7.82
N TYR A 47 -3.19 -1.18 -7.75
CA TYR A 47 -4.23 -0.50 -6.98
C TYR A 47 -5.19 0.32 -7.85
N ALA A 48 -5.34 -0.03 -9.14
CA ALA A 48 -6.14 0.73 -10.10
C ALA A 48 -7.58 1.01 -9.64
N PHE A 49 -8.19 0.12 -8.85
CA PHE A 49 -9.55 0.29 -8.32
C PHE A 49 -9.63 1.18 -7.07
N HIS A 50 -8.51 1.37 -6.36
CA HIS A 50 -8.46 2.13 -5.10
C HIS A 50 -7.27 3.09 -5.06
N PRO A 51 -7.10 4.00 -6.04
CA PRO A 51 -5.93 4.88 -6.11
C PRO A 51 -5.83 5.85 -4.92
N ARG A 52 -6.97 6.21 -4.30
CA ARG A 52 -7.00 7.07 -3.11
C ARG A 52 -6.55 6.36 -1.83
N ASN A 53 -6.41 5.04 -1.87
CA ASN A 53 -5.94 4.21 -0.76
C ASN A 53 -4.45 3.83 -0.90
N ALA A 54 -3.78 4.32 -1.95
CA ALA A 54 -2.46 3.88 -2.32
C ALA A 54 -1.35 4.85 -1.89
N ILE A 55 -0.27 4.28 -1.38
CA ILE A 55 1.06 4.89 -1.35
C ILE A 55 1.85 4.23 -2.47
N GLY A 56 2.04 4.94 -3.58
CA GLY A 56 2.92 4.50 -4.65
C GLY A 56 4.37 4.62 -4.18
N CYS A 57 5.08 3.50 -4.13
CA CYS A 57 6.50 3.45 -3.78
C CYS A 57 7.35 3.17 -5.03
N SER A 58 8.65 3.40 -4.91
CA SER A 58 9.62 3.14 -5.95
C SER A 58 9.96 1.65 -5.98
N SER A 59 10.36 1.17 -7.15
CA SER A 59 10.98 -0.15 -7.24
C SER A 59 12.36 -0.10 -6.59
N PHE A 60 12.60 -0.99 -5.64
CA PHE A 60 13.91 -1.16 -5.03
C PHE A 60 14.85 -1.94 -5.97
N TYR A 61 16.07 -1.42 -6.16
CA TYR A 61 17.11 -2.01 -7.00
C TYR A 61 18.44 -2.17 -6.23
N ASP A 62 18.40 -2.83 -5.07
CA ASP A 62 19.58 -3.18 -4.25
C ASP A 62 20.43 -1.98 -3.79
N ASP A 63 19.86 -0.77 -3.69
CA ASP A 63 20.55 0.40 -3.16
C ASP A 63 20.60 0.35 -1.62
N PRO A 64 21.78 0.21 -0.99
CA PRO A 64 21.90 0.20 0.47
C PRO A 64 21.56 1.54 1.12
N ASN A 65 21.48 2.63 0.35
CA ASN A 65 21.09 3.95 0.82
C ASN A 65 19.60 4.24 0.65
N ASP A 66 18.81 3.32 0.09
CA ASP A 66 17.37 3.46 0.01
C ASP A 66 16.77 3.56 1.42
N ARG A 67 15.90 4.56 1.62
CA ARG A 67 15.21 4.83 2.88
C ARG A 67 13.71 5.03 2.67
N GLU A 68 13.16 4.59 1.53
CA GLU A 68 11.77 4.88 1.18
C GLU A 68 10.80 4.23 2.18
N LEU A 69 11.07 2.99 2.58
CA LEU A 69 10.27 2.31 3.62
C LEU A 69 10.30 3.03 4.97
N ASP A 70 11.42 3.66 5.34
CA ASP A 70 11.51 4.45 6.57
C ASP A 70 10.65 5.71 6.47
N SER A 71 10.65 6.39 5.31
CA SER A 71 9.78 7.55 5.07
C SER A 71 8.30 7.15 5.05
N ILE A 72 7.95 6.03 4.41
CA ILE A 72 6.58 5.48 4.44
C ILE A 72 6.16 5.17 5.88
N ALA A 73 7.01 4.52 6.68
CA ALA A 73 6.71 4.21 8.07
C ALA A 73 6.45 5.48 8.91
N ARG A 74 7.29 6.51 8.77
CA ARG A 74 7.11 7.82 9.42
C ARG A 74 5.84 8.54 8.97
N PHE A 75 5.39 8.31 7.75
CA PHE A 75 4.14 8.87 7.26
C PHE A 75 2.93 8.11 7.83
N LEU A 76 2.98 6.77 7.85
CA LEU A 76 1.91 5.93 8.38
C LEU A 76 1.62 6.19 9.87
N THR A 77 2.62 6.56 10.68
CA THR A 77 2.38 6.94 12.09
C THR A 77 1.48 8.18 12.23
N LYS A 78 1.46 9.07 11.23
CA LYS A 78 0.56 10.23 11.21
C LYS A 78 -0.88 9.87 10.83
N CYS A 79 -1.10 8.67 10.28
CA CYS A 79 -2.41 8.16 9.88
C CYS A 79 -3.07 7.27 10.96
N GLN A 80 -2.43 7.03 12.10
CA GLN A 80 -2.90 6.04 13.08
C GLN A 80 -4.29 6.36 13.69
N ASP A 81 -4.63 7.64 13.85
CA ASP A 81 -5.83 8.12 14.55
C ASP A 81 -6.83 8.83 13.61
N VAL A 82 -6.66 8.69 12.29
CA VAL A 82 -7.50 9.39 11.32
C VAL A 82 -8.76 8.57 10.98
N GLU A 83 -9.89 9.24 10.87
CA GLU A 83 -11.18 8.60 10.54
C GLU A 83 -11.22 8.04 9.11
N ASP A 84 -10.54 8.71 8.17
CA ASP A 84 -10.43 8.25 6.79
C ASP A 84 -9.04 8.54 6.24
N VAL A 85 -8.29 7.47 5.95
CA VAL A 85 -6.92 7.55 5.46
C VAL A 85 -6.85 8.24 4.10
N ARG A 86 -7.89 8.14 3.26
CA ARG A 86 -7.92 8.68 1.89
C ARG A 86 -7.83 10.21 1.84
N ASN A 87 -8.21 10.87 2.93
CA ASN A 87 -8.08 12.32 3.09
C ASN A 87 -6.64 12.76 3.39
N HIS A 88 -5.80 11.83 3.88
CA HIS A 88 -4.42 12.09 4.30
C HIS A 88 -3.41 11.57 3.28
N LEU A 89 -3.69 10.45 2.61
CA LEU A 89 -2.76 9.83 1.66
C LEU A 89 -2.39 10.73 0.49
N GLN A 90 -3.25 11.69 0.10
CA GLN A 90 -2.91 12.67 -0.93
C GLN A 90 -1.75 13.61 -0.54
N MET A 91 -1.41 13.67 0.75
CA MET A 91 -0.27 14.43 1.26
C MET A 91 1.06 13.67 1.09
N TRP A 92 1.02 12.37 0.76
CA TRP A 92 2.22 11.60 0.46
C TRP A 92 2.93 12.23 -0.74
N ASN A 93 4.17 12.65 -0.52
CA ASN A 93 5.11 13.00 -1.57
C ASN A 93 6.42 12.26 -1.28
N ALA A 94 7.12 11.82 -2.33
CA ALA A 94 8.39 11.11 -2.20
C ALA A 94 9.54 11.97 -1.64
N ASN A 95 9.26 13.22 -1.23
CA ASN A 95 10.20 14.17 -0.65
C ASN A 95 9.98 14.36 0.87
N TYR A 96 9.21 13.50 1.53
CA TYR A 96 9.04 13.46 2.99
C TYR A 96 10.09 12.58 3.69
#